data_AF-A0A956RHL1-F1
#
_entry.id   AF-A0A956RHL1-F1
#
_cell.length_a   1.000
_cell.length_b   1.000
_cell.length_c   1.000
_cell.angle_alpha   90.00
_cell.angle_beta   90.00
_cell.angle_gamma   90.00
#
_symmetry.space_group_name_H-M   'P 1'
#
loop_
_entity.id
_entity.type
_entity.pdbx_description
1 polymer ?
#
loop_
_entity_poly.entity_id
_entity_poly.type
_entity_poly.pdbx_seq_one_letter_code
_entity_poly.pdbx_strand_id
1 'polypeptide(L)'
;MRAPPPGWSRINASIFYDDAAAAIDFLCDAFGFERVMVIEGEGGRVEHSELRLGDNGLVMVGSAGGGSHREGGLPAVSPRAVNGQNTSMLCVFVDDADAHAARAEAAG
;
A
#
# COMPACT_ATOMS: atom_id res chain seq x y z
N MET A 1 11.60 -20.30 3.98
CA MET A 1 10.65 -19.18 4.01
C MET A 1 9.47 -19.50 3.12
N ARG A 2 8.24 -19.15 3.52
CA ARG A 2 7.04 -19.31 2.69
C ARG A 2 7.12 -18.33 1.52
N ALA A 3 6.63 -18.76 0.35
CA ALA A 3 6.48 -17.86 -0.78
C ALA A 3 5.39 -16.81 -0.45
N PRO A 4 5.59 -15.54 -0.82
CA PRO A 4 4.53 -14.54 -0.74
C PRO A 4 3.38 -14.90 -1.70
N PRO A 5 2.22 -14.23 -1.61
CA PRO A 5 1.17 -14.36 -2.60
C PRO A 5 1.69 -14.21 -4.04
N PRO A 6 1.10 -14.88 -5.03
CA PRO A 6 1.51 -14.73 -6.43
C PRO A 6 1.53 -13.26 -6.86
N GLY A 7 2.61 -12.83 -7.50
CA GLY A 7 2.80 -11.44 -7.95
C GLY A 7 3.33 -10.48 -6.89
N TRP A 8 3.42 -10.89 -5.63
CA TRP A 8 3.99 -10.06 -4.57
C TRP A 8 5.49 -10.27 -4.41
N SER A 9 6.22 -9.17 -4.20
CA SER A 9 7.53 -9.22 -3.56
C SER A 9 7.37 -9.46 -2.06
N ARG A 10 8.46 -9.84 -1.38
CA ARG A 10 8.42 -10.00 0.09
C ARG A 10 8.19 -8.66 0.80
N ILE A 11 8.65 -7.58 0.20
CA ILE A 11 8.48 -6.21 0.68
C ILE A 11 7.87 -5.44 -0.48
N ASN A 12 6.71 -4.85 -0.26
CA ASN A 12 6.02 -4.01 -1.23
C ASN A 12 5.77 -2.64 -0.60
N ALA A 13 5.77 -1.58 -1.41
CA ALA A 13 5.46 -0.25 -0.94
C ALA A 13 3.97 0.02 -1.01
N SER A 14 3.48 0.83 -0.07
CA SER A 14 2.17 1.47 -0.13
C SER A 14 2.40 2.99 -0.18
N ILE A 15 1.75 3.65 -1.13
CA ILE A 15 1.79 5.10 -1.31
C ILE A 15 0.40 5.70 -1.19
N PHE A 16 0.34 6.96 -0.78
CA PHE A 16 -0.91 7.60 -0.39
C PHE A 16 -1.16 8.90 -1.14
N TYR A 17 -2.40 9.07 -1.60
CA TYR A 17 -2.89 10.24 -2.30
C TYR A 17 -4.13 10.77 -1.61
N ASP A 18 -4.53 12.01 -1.86
CA ASP A 18 -5.82 12.49 -1.31
C ASP A 18 -7.00 11.77 -1.98
N ASP A 19 -6.85 11.43 -3.26
CA ASP A 19 -7.79 10.63 -4.05
C ASP A 19 -7.03 9.47 -4.71
N ALA A 20 -7.19 8.28 -4.15
CA ALA A 20 -6.54 7.08 -4.68
C ALA A 20 -7.08 6.66 -6.04
N ALA A 21 -8.37 6.86 -6.34
CA ALA A 21 -8.95 6.44 -7.61
C ALA A 21 -8.35 7.26 -8.76
N ALA A 22 -8.35 8.59 -8.61
CA ALA A 22 -7.71 9.49 -9.58
C ALA A 22 -6.20 9.23 -9.70
N ALA A 23 -5.53 8.91 -8.58
CA ALA A 23 -4.11 8.57 -8.61
C ALA A 23 -3.81 7.26 -9.34
N ILE A 24 -4.64 6.23 -9.17
CA ILE A 24 -4.52 4.96 -9.87
C ILE A 24 -4.62 5.20 -11.39
N ASP A 25 -5.61 5.97 -11.84
CA ASP A 25 -5.79 6.31 -13.25
C ASP A 25 -4.54 7.00 -13.80
N PHE A 26 -4.06 8.02 -13.11
CA PHE A 26 -2.83 8.74 -13.48
C PHE A 26 -1.60 7.83 -13.53
N LEU A 27 -1.42 6.93 -12.55
CA LEU A 27 -0.29 6.01 -12.51
C LEU A 27 -0.35 5.00 -13.66
N CYS A 28 -1.54 4.54 -14.04
CA CYS A 28 -1.70 3.68 -15.21
C CYS A 28 -1.36 4.43 -16.50
N ASP A 29 -1.92 5.63 -16.68
CA ASP A 29 -1.81 6.38 -17.93
C ASP A 29 -0.42 7.00 -18.13
N ALA A 30 0.18 7.57 -17.08
CA ALA A 30 1.43 8.32 -17.18
C ALA A 30 2.67 7.46 -16.90
N PHE A 31 2.55 6.43 -16.05
CA PHE A 31 3.68 5.60 -15.62
C PHE A 31 3.60 4.17 -16.15
N GLY A 32 2.50 3.79 -16.81
CA GLY A 32 2.35 2.45 -17.40
C GLY A 32 2.10 1.36 -16.38
N PHE A 33 1.54 1.70 -15.21
CA PHE A 33 1.08 0.67 -14.26
C PHE A 33 -0.13 -0.09 -14.80
N GLU A 34 -0.24 -1.35 -14.39
CA GLU A 34 -1.40 -2.19 -14.63
C GLU A 34 -2.17 -2.39 -13.32
N ARG A 35 -3.50 -2.29 -13.37
CA ARG A 35 -4.36 -2.65 -12.25
C ARG A 35 -4.37 -4.17 -12.08
N VAL A 36 -3.85 -4.66 -10.94
CA VAL A 36 -3.93 -6.08 -10.58
C VAL A 36 -5.21 -6.34 -9.79
N MET A 37 -5.47 -5.50 -8.80
CA MET A 37 -6.67 -5.55 -7.98
C MET A 37 -7.04 -4.15 -7.55
N VAL A 38 -8.33 -3.82 -7.62
CA VAL A 38 -8.89 -2.60 -7.01
C VAL A 38 -10.21 -3.03 -6.38
N ILE A 39 -10.32 -2.81 -5.07
CA ILE A 39 -11.54 -3.07 -4.30
C ILE A 39 -12.12 -1.72 -3.92
N GLU A 40 -13.28 -1.43 -4.49
CA GLU A 40 -14.05 -0.24 -4.21
C GLU A 40 -15.05 -0.50 -3.08
N GLY A 41 -15.15 0.45 -2.16
CA GLY A 41 -16.16 0.50 -1.12
C GLY A 41 -17.19 1.59 -1.39
N GLU A 42 -17.86 2.02 -0.31
CA GLU A 42 -18.92 3.02 -0.40
C GLU A 42 -18.42 4.36 -0.96
N GLY A 43 -19.19 4.92 -1.89
CA GLY A 43 -18.87 6.21 -2.51
C GLY A 43 -17.66 6.18 -3.45
N GLY A 44 -17.25 5.00 -3.92
CA GLY A 44 -16.09 4.85 -4.82
C GLY A 44 -14.74 4.96 -4.11
N ARG A 45 -14.71 4.84 -2.77
CA ARG A 45 -13.47 4.81 -2.01
C ARG A 45 -12.68 3.54 -2.35
N VAL A 46 -11.38 3.67 -2.60
CA VAL A 46 -10.49 2.51 -2.72
C VAL A 46 -10.20 1.96 -1.32
N GLU A 47 -10.70 0.77 -1.01
CA GLU A 47 -10.39 0.06 0.25
C GLU A 47 -9.07 -0.70 0.16
N HIS A 48 -8.78 -1.24 -1.02
CA HIS A 48 -7.54 -1.96 -1.31
C HIS A 48 -7.20 -1.81 -2.78
N SER A 49 -5.93 -1.63 -3.09
CA SER A 49 -5.45 -1.69 -4.46
C SER A 49 -4.05 -2.27 -4.57
N GLU A 50 -3.81 -2.90 -5.71
CA GLU A 50 -2.54 -3.45 -6.12
C GLU A 50 -2.32 -3.04 -7.57
N LEU A 51 -1.25 -2.28 -7.82
CA LEU A 51 -0.79 -1.90 -9.15
C LEU A 51 0.56 -2.54 -9.42
N ARG A 52 0.72 -3.04 -10.64
CA ARG A 52 1.95 -3.68 -11.10
C ARG A 52 2.68 -2.84 -12.13
N LEU A 53 4.01 -2.82 -12.04
CA LEU A 53 4.89 -2.27 -13.07
C LEU A 53 5.91 -3.33 -13.47
N GLY A 54 5.83 -3.78 -14.73
CA GLY A 54 6.64 -4.89 -15.23
C GLY A 54 6.37 -6.21 -14.51
N ASP A 55 7.39 -7.06 -14.38
CA ASP A 55 7.24 -8.41 -13.85
C ASP A 55 7.36 -8.50 -12.31
N ASN A 56 7.96 -7.50 -11.66
CA ASN A 56 8.33 -7.55 -10.25
C ASN A 56 8.01 -6.28 -9.44
N GLY A 57 7.47 -5.23 -10.06
CA GLY A 57 7.05 -4.03 -9.36
C GLY A 57 5.63 -4.17 -8.87
N LEU A 58 5.41 -4.14 -7.55
CA LEU A 58 4.09 -4.09 -6.94
C LEU A 58 4.02 -2.90 -5.98
N VAL A 59 3.00 -2.07 -6.13
CA VAL A 59 2.69 -0.97 -5.22
C VAL A 59 1.20 -1.00 -4.85
N MET A 60 0.91 -0.67 -3.61
CA MET A 60 -0.46 -0.44 -3.16
C MET A 60 -0.73 1.05 -3.12
N VAL A 61 -1.92 1.47 -3.57
CA VAL A 61 -2.30 2.89 -3.60
C VAL A 61 -3.54 3.10 -2.74
N GLY A 62 -3.42 3.96 -1.73
CA GLY A 62 -4.49 4.25 -0.78
C GLY A 62 -4.80 5.74 -0.66
N SER A 63 -5.98 6.08 -0.16
CA SER A 63 -6.32 7.46 0.16
C SER A 63 -5.77 7.85 1.53
N ALA A 64 -5.31 9.09 1.66
CA ALA A 64 -4.92 9.70 2.92
C ALA A 64 -6.12 9.71 3.88
N GLY A 65 -5.89 9.34 5.15
CA GLY A 65 -6.97 9.15 6.13
C GLY A 65 -7.97 8.05 5.78
N GLY A 66 -7.59 7.12 4.88
CA GLY A 66 -8.43 6.02 4.42
C GLY A 66 -8.98 5.15 5.56
N GLY A 67 -10.10 4.49 5.27
CA GLY A 67 -10.75 3.56 6.18
C GLY A 67 -9.77 2.49 6.63
N SER A 68 -9.77 2.21 7.93
CA SER A 68 -8.94 1.16 8.50
C SER A 68 -9.65 0.56 9.70
N HIS A 69 -9.38 -0.72 9.99
CA HIS A 69 -9.83 -1.34 11.24
C HIS A 69 -9.13 -0.77 12.48
N ARG A 70 -8.12 0.10 12.31
CA ARG A 70 -7.43 0.78 13.40
C ARG A 70 -8.27 1.94 13.91
N GLU A 71 -8.39 2.03 15.22
CA GLU A 71 -8.95 3.20 15.89
C GLU A 71 -8.11 4.45 15.54
N GLY A 72 -8.77 5.48 14.97
CA GLY A 72 -8.11 6.69 14.47
C GLY A 72 -7.66 6.64 13.01
N GLY A 73 -7.95 5.56 12.27
CA GLY A 73 -7.60 5.44 10.85
C GLY A 73 -6.14 5.06 10.61
N LEU A 74 -5.79 4.88 9.34
CA LEU A 74 -4.38 4.72 8.94
C LEU A 74 -3.67 6.07 9.13
N PRO A 75 -2.49 6.11 9.78
CA PRO A 75 -1.69 7.33 9.93
C PRO A 75 -0.96 7.66 8.61
N ALA A 76 -1.73 7.74 7.53
CA ALA A 76 -1.27 7.96 6.18
C ALA A 76 -1.76 9.33 5.71
N VAL A 77 -0.82 10.15 5.25
CA VAL A 77 -1.08 11.47 4.66
C VAL A 77 -0.55 11.46 3.24
N SER A 78 -1.12 12.28 2.35
CA SER A 78 -0.57 12.43 1.01
C SER A 78 0.69 13.30 1.07
N PRO A 79 1.64 13.15 0.12
CA PRO A 79 2.79 14.05 0.04
C PRO A 79 2.36 15.52 -0.06
N ARG A 80 1.23 15.80 -0.74
CA ARG A 80 0.68 17.15 -0.87
C ARG A 80 0.33 17.77 0.48
N ALA A 81 -0.25 17.01 1.41
CA ALA A 81 -0.62 17.49 2.74
C ALA A 81 0.60 17.85 3.61
N VAL A 82 1.80 17.34 3.28
CA VAL A 82 3.03 17.54 4.05
C VAL A 82 4.15 18.21 3.23
N ASN A 83 3.78 19.12 2.33
CA ASN A 83 4.71 19.91 1.52
C ASN A 83 5.68 19.07 0.67
N GLY A 84 5.20 17.96 0.11
CA GLY A 84 5.96 17.07 -0.78
C GLY A 84 6.88 16.09 -0.06
N GLN A 85 6.81 15.98 1.27
CA GLN A 85 7.57 14.96 2.00
C GLN A 85 7.10 13.54 1.63
N ASN A 86 8.01 12.56 1.76
CA ASN A 86 7.72 11.17 1.45
C ASN A 86 6.75 10.58 2.49
N THR A 87 5.67 9.98 1.99
CA THR A 87 4.63 9.32 2.78
C THR A 87 4.40 7.93 2.19
N SER A 88 5.18 6.95 2.65
CA SER A 88 5.06 5.56 2.22
C SER A 88 5.07 4.63 3.42
N MET A 89 4.44 3.47 3.24
CA MET A 89 4.51 2.35 4.16
C MET A 89 5.07 1.13 3.45
N LEU A 90 5.55 0.17 4.23
CA LEU A 90 5.99 -1.12 3.71
C LEU A 90 4.98 -2.19 4.13
N CYS A 91 4.49 -2.94 3.17
CA CYS A 91 3.84 -4.22 3.42
C CYS A 91 4.91 -5.32 3.38
N VAL A 92 5.18 -5.95 4.53
CA VAL A 92 6.22 -6.97 4.66
C VAL A 92 5.57 -8.34 4.88
N PHE A 93 5.80 -9.26 3.94
CA PHE A 93 5.36 -10.64 4.05
C PHE A 93 6.35 -11.47 4.87
N VAL A 94 5.93 -11.89 6.05
CA VAL A 94 6.68 -12.75 6.97
C VAL A 94 5.94 -14.05 7.18
N ASP A 95 6.68 -15.13 7.41
CA ASP A 95 6.09 -16.46 7.54
C ASP A 95 5.19 -16.60 8.77
N ASP A 96 5.57 -15.90 9.84
CA ASP A 96 4.91 -15.84 11.14
C ASP A 96 5.10 -14.41 11.68
N ALA A 97 4.01 -13.66 11.79
CA ALA A 97 4.05 -12.27 12.22
C ALA A 97 4.40 -12.13 13.71
N ASP A 98 3.88 -13.02 14.55
CA ASP A 98 4.08 -12.99 16.00
C ASP A 98 5.54 -13.31 16.34
N ALA A 99 6.10 -14.36 15.71
CA ALA A 99 7.51 -14.70 15.88
C ALA A 99 8.44 -13.62 15.32
N HIS A 100 8.05 -12.95 14.23
CA HIS A 100 8.82 -11.83 13.68
C HIS A 100 8.83 -10.63 14.62
N ALA A 101 7.69 -10.30 15.22
CA ALA A 101 7.54 -9.22 16.20
C ALA A 101 8.35 -9.52 17.48
N ALA A 102 8.21 -10.72 18.04
CA ALA A 102 8.95 -11.12 19.25
C ALA A 102 10.47 -11.05 19.06
N ARG A 103 10.98 -11.42 17.86
CA ARG A 103 12.40 -11.28 17.54
C ARG A 103 12.83 -9.81 17.44
N ALA A 104 12.00 -8.93 16.88
CA ALA A 104 12.29 -7.51 16.80
C ALA A 104 12.35 -6.89 18.20
N GLU A 105 11.35 -7.15 19.05
CA GLU A 105 11.31 -6.67 20.44
C GLU A 105 12.51 -7.15 21.27
N ALA A 106 12.93 -8.41 21.09
CA ALA A 106 14.11 -8.93 21.77
C ALA A 106 15.42 -8.27 21.33
N ALA A 107 15.43 -7.59 20.17
CA ALA A 107 16.60 -6.91 19.62
C ALA A 107 16.68 -5.42 19.96
N GLY A 108 15.60 -4.80 20.45
CA GLY A 108 15.50 -3.38 20.84
C GLY A 108 14.52 -2.58 19.99
#